data_AF-A0A3B8RZ34-F1
#
_entry.id   AF-A0A3B8RZ34-F1
#
_cell.length_a   1.000
_cell.length_b   1.000
_cell.length_c   1.000
_cell.angle_alpha   90.00
_cell.angle_beta   90.00
_cell.angle_gamma   90.00
#
_symmetry.space_group_name_H-M   'P 1'
#
loop_
_entity.id
_entity.type
_entity.pdbx_description
1 polymer ?
#
loop_
_entity_poly.entity_id
_entity_poly.type
_entity_poly.pdbx_seq_one_letter_code
_entity_poly.pdbx_strand_id
1 'polypeptide(L)'
;HGELMGRPLETLRWLVEHRLAREAKVIEKLAVNSAVNLARLVTQVYDDVDVSLHDYAQLSLLAHLIKLEQECRAVSVGEGNKQQWRLLSL
;
A
#
# COMPACT_ATOMS: atom_id res chain seq x y z
N HIS A 1 17.53 -12.32 5.52
CA HIS A 1 17.93 -12.40 6.94
C HIS A 1 17.01 -13.36 7.67
N GLY A 2 17.44 -13.89 8.81
CA GLY A 2 16.63 -14.76 9.67
C GLY A 2 17.22 -16.17 9.83
N GLU A 3 16.55 -16.94 10.68
CA GLU A 3 16.88 -18.35 10.96
C GLU A 3 16.22 -19.29 9.94
N LEU A 4 16.50 -20.59 10.06
CA LEU A 4 15.85 -21.62 9.25
C LEU A 4 14.33 -21.61 9.47
N MET A 5 13.57 -21.48 8.40
CA MET A 5 12.11 -21.40 8.45
C MET A 5 11.48 -22.77 8.67
N GLY A 6 10.96 -23.02 9.88
CA GLY A 6 10.36 -24.32 10.24
C GLY A 6 9.03 -24.64 9.56
N ARG A 7 8.26 -23.64 9.12
CA ARG A 7 6.93 -23.82 8.51
C ARG A 7 6.73 -22.96 7.25
N PRO A 8 7.47 -23.23 6.17
CA PRO A 8 7.54 -22.34 5.00
C PRO A 8 6.20 -22.13 4.29
N LEU A 9 5.35 -23.16 4.23
CA LEU A 9 4.04 -23.04 3.57
C LEU A 9 3.06 -22.18 4.38
N GLU A 10 3.12 -22.23 5.72
CA GLU A 10 2.31 -21.37 6.58
C GLU A 10 2.74 -19.91 6.45
N THR A 11 4.05 -19.66 6.50
CA THR A 11 4.61 -18.31 6.32
C THR A 11 4.25 -17.74 4.94
N LEU A 12 4.28 -18.56 3.88
CA LEU A 12 3.89 -18.13 2.54
C LEU A 12 2.40 -17.74 2.49
N ARG A 13 1.50 -18.57 3.04
CA ARG A 13 0.07 -18.25 3.07
C ARG A 13 -0.20 -16.97 3.84
N TRP A 14 0.39 -16.83 5.02
CA TRP A 14 0.27 -15.61 5.82
C TRP A 14 0.76 -14.38 5.05
N LEU A 15 1.87 -14.48 4.33
CA LEU A 15 2.41 -13.36 3.55
C LEU A 15 1.46 -12.94 2.43
N VAL A 16 0.84 -13.91 1.74
CA VAL A 16 -0.17 -13.63 0.70
C VAL A 16 -1.39 -12.94 1.31
N GLU A 17 -1.95 -13.49 2.39
CA GLU A 17 -3.10 -12.93 3.09
C GLU A 17 -2.81 -11.51 3.60
N HIS A 18 -1.63 -11.30 4.18
CA HIS A 18 -1.19 -9.99 4.66
C HIS A 18 -1.14 -8.97 3.52
N ARG A 19 -0.58 -9.32 2.36
CA ARG A 19 -0.51 -8.44 1.20
C ARG A 19 -1.90 -8.13 0.63
N LEU A 20 -2.78 -9.12 0.55
CA LEU A 20 -4.15 -8.92 0.09
C LEU A 20 -4.94 -8.01 1.03
N ALA A 21 -4.82 -8.21 2.35
CA ALA A 21 -5.44 -7.36 3.35
C ALA A 21 -4.93 -5.92 3.27
N ARG A 22 -3.62 -5.72 3.10
CA ARG A 22 -3.04 -4.39 2.96
C ARG A 22 -3.50 -3.71 1.67
N GLU A 23 -3.57 -4.42 0.54
CA GLU A 23 -4.11 -3.88 -0.72
C GLU A 23 -5.57 -3.45 -0.58
N ALA A 24 -6.41 -4.26 0.06
CA ALA A 24 -7.80 -3.91 0.33
C ALA A 24 -7.91 -2.60 1.12
N LYS A 25 -7.08 -2.43 2.16
CA LYS A 25 -7.00 -1.18 2.93
C LYS A 25 -6.52 0.01 2.09
N VAL A 26 -5.56 -0.18 1.18
CA VAL A 26 -5.13 0.88 0.23
C VAL A 26 -6.32 1.34 -0.62
N ILE A 27 -7.08 0.41 -1.19
CA ILE A 27 -8.25 0.72 -2.02
C ILE A 27 -9.31 1.45 -1.20
N GLU A 28 -9.61 0.98 0.02
CA GLU A 28 -10.56 1.63 0.94
C GLU A 28 -10.15 3.08 1.21
N LYS A 29 -8.87 3.31 1.53
CA LYS A 29 -8.37 4.66 1.80
C LYS A 29 -8.31 5.52 0.54
N LEU A 30 -8.05 4.97 -0.64
CA LEU A 30 -8.19 5.70 -1.90
C LEU A 30 -9.65 6.06 -2.20
N ALA A 31 -10.62 5.19 -1.88
CA ALA A 31 -12.03 5.44 -2.16
C ALA A 31 -12.61 6.63 -1.36
N VAL A 32 -12.12 6.85 -0.13
CA VAL A 32 -12.56 7.97 0.72
C VAL A 32 -11.80 9.29 0.45
N ASN A 33 -10.71 9.26 -0.32
CA ASN A 33 -9.98 10.47 -0.71
C ASN A 33 -10.10 10.69 -2.22
N SER A 34 -10.66 11.81 -2.67
CA SER A 34 -10.75 12.14 -4.11
C SER A 34 -9.38 12.22 -4.81
N ALA A 35 -8.35 12.67 -4.08
CA ALA A 35 -6.95 12.61 -4.45
C ALA A 35 -6.05 12.73 -3.22
N VAL A 36 -4.99 11.93 -3.14
CA VAL A 36 -4.12 11.90 -1.95
C VAL A 36 -2.65 11.66 -2.30
N ASN A 37 -1.74 12.37 -1.65
CA ASN A 37 -0.30 12.15 -1.83
C ASN A 37 0.18 10.97 -0.97
N LEU A 38 1.37 10.44 -1.29
CA LEU A 38 1.94 9.26 -0.62
C LEU A 38 2.11 9.47 0.89
N ALA A 39 2.63 10.64 1.29
CA ALA A 39 2.90 10.98 2.68
C ALA A 39 1.63 11.06 3.56
N ARG A 40 0.48 11.45 3.00
CA ARG A 40 -0.80 11.44 3.71
C ARG A 40 -1.47 10.06 3.66
N LEU A 41 -1.31 9.33 2.55
CA LEU A 41 -1.95 8.03 2.42
C LEU A 41 -1.30 6.97 3.33
N VAL A 42 0.02 7.04 3.53
CA VAL A 42 0.73 6.11 4.43
C VAL A 42 0.21 6.16 5.85
N THR A 43 -0.10 7.36 6.38
CA THR A 43 -0.62 7.50 7.75
C THR A 43 -2.02 6.91 7.92
N GLN A 44 -2.79 6.77 6.84
CA GLN A 44 -4.12 6.17 6.85
C GLN A 44 -4.08 4.65 6.62
N VAL A 45 -3.17 4.18 5.76
CA VAL A 45 -3.03 2.75 5.44
C VAL A 45 -2.25 2.00 6.53
N TYR A 46 -1.29 2.66 7.17
CA TYR A 46 -0.42 2.11 8.21
C TYR A 46 -0.71 2.75 9.58
N ASP A 47 -1.97 3.06 9.87
CA ASP A 47 -2.40 3.55 11.20
C ASP A 47 -2.13 2.54 12.35
N ASP A 48 -1.91 1.28 11.99
CA ASP A 48 -1.55 0.15 12.87
C ASP A 48 -0.04 -0.02 13.05
N VAL A 49 0.77 0.85 12.43
CA VAL A 49 2.24 0.79 12.48
C VAL A 49 2.79 2.06 13.11
N ASP A 50 3.81 1.91 13.95
CA ASP A 50 4.52 3.03 14.57
C ASP A 50 4.98 4.06 13.52
N VAL A 51 4.78 5.33 13.82
CA VAL A 51 5.09 6.45 12.92
C VAL A 51 6.58 6.48 12.52
N SER A 52 7.48 6.02 13.39
CA SER A 52 8.91 5.92 13.08
C SER A 52 9.21 4.97 11.90
N LEU A 53 8.30 4.06 11.58
CA LEU A 53 8.40 3.14 10.45
C LEU A 53 7.67 3.63 9.20
N HIS A 54 6.96 4.77 9.25
CA HIS A 54 6.17 5.26 8.12
C HIS A 54 7.03 5.60 6.91
N ASP A 55 8.26 6.07 7.09
CA ASP A 55 9.20 6.31 5.99
C ASP A 55 9.51 5.04 5.19
N TYR A 56 9.63 3.89 5.88
CA TYR A 56 9.79 2.60 5.23
C TYR A 56 8.45 2.05 4.68
N ALA A 57 7.35 2.29 5.38
CA ALA A 57 6.02 1.86 4.96
C ALA A 57 5.58 2.53 3.64
N GLN A 58 6.07 3.76 3.36
CA GLN A 58 5.85 4.43 2.09
C GLN A 58 6.33 3.61 0.88
N LEU A 59 7.44 2.87 1.02
CA LEU A 59 7.96 2.00 -0.05
C LEU A 59 6.97 0.87 -0.35
N SER A 60 6.45 0.24 0.71
CA SER A 60 5.46 -0.84 0.57
C SER A 60 4.12 -0.31 0.03
N LEU A 61 3.68 0.86 0.48
CA LEU A 61 2.50 1.54 -0.06
C LEU A 61 2.66 1.84 -1.56
N LEU A 62 3.79 2.41 -1.97
CA LEU A 62 4.06 2.74 -3.36
C LEU A 62 4.01 1.48 -4.24
N ALA A 63 4.53 0.35 -3.78
CA ALA A 63 4.45 -0.92 -4.51
C ALA A 63 2.99 -1.37 -4.75
N HIS A 64 2.10 -1.21 -3.77
CA HIS A 64 0.67 -1.47 -3.96
C HIS A 64 0.03 -0.52 -4.96
N LEU A 65 0.36 0.77 -4.89
CA LEU A 65 -0.17 1.79 -5.81
C LEU A 65 0.26 1.53 -7.26
N ILE A 66 1.53 1.20 -7.48
CA ILE A 66 2.06 0.81 -8.80
C ILE A 66 1.34 -0.43 -9.33
N LYS A 67 1.13 -1.46 -8.49
CA LYS A 67 0.34 -2.65 -8.89
C LYS A 67 -1.08 -2.25 -9.31
N LEU A 68 -1.77 -1.43 -8.51
CA LEU A 68 -3.13 -0.98 -8.82
C LEU A 68 -3.19 -0.16 -10.12
N GLU A 69 -2.17 0.64 -10.42
CA GLU A 69 -2.05 1.37 -11.68
C GLU A 69 -1.87 0.44 -12.87
N GLN A 70 -1.00 -0.57 -12.75
CA GLN A 70 -0.81 -1.62 -13.77
C GLN A 70 -2.09 -2.42 -14.02
N GLU A 71 -2.94 -2.57 -13.01
CA GLU A 71 -4.25 -3.21 -13.10
C GLU A 71 -5.36 -2.26 -13.57
N CYS A 72 -5.04 -1.01 -13.93
CA CYS A 72 -5.99 0.03 -14.34
C CYS A 72 -7.07 0.33 -13.27
N ARG A 73 -6.72 0.20 -11.98
CA ARG A 73 -7.64 0.44 -10.84
C ARG A 73 -7.36 1.75 -10.12
N ALA A 74 -6.15 2.26 -10.22
CA ALA A 74 -5.74 3.54 -9.68
C ALA A 74 -4.94 4.32 -10.73
N VAL A 75 -4.80 5.62 -10.53
CA VAL A 75 -3.97 6.47 -11.39
C VAL A 75 -3.16 7.43 -10.54
N SER A 76 -1.91 7.65 -10.93
CA SER A 76 -1.11 8.75 -10.43
C SER A 76 -1.28 10.00 -11.31
N VAL A 77 -1.41 11.16 -10.67
CA VAL A 77 -1.58 12.46 -11.32
C VAL A 77 -0.57 13.45 -10.75
N GLY A 78 0.13 14.17 -11.62
CA GLY A 78 1.21 15.10 -11.24
C GLY A 78 2.55 14.40 -11.05
N GLU A 79 3.58 15.18 -10.71
CA GLU A 79 4.97 14.71 -10.62
C GLU A 79 5.66 15.19 -9.34
N GLY A 80 6.69 14.45 -8.91
CA GLY A 80 7.47 14.74 -7.71
C GLY A 80 6.59 14.94 -6.47
N ASN A 81 6.84 16.01 -5.72
CA ASN A 81 6.10 16.31 -4.48
C ASN A 81 4.62 16.66 -4.70
N LYS A 82 4.19 16.88 -5.95
CA LYS A 82 2.79 17.14 -6.31
C LYS A 82 2.04 15.88 -6.75
N GLN A 83 2.71 14.72 -6.82
CA GLN A 83 2.08 13.48 -7.21
C GLN A 83 0.95 13.11 -6.24
N GLN A 84 -0.21 12.79 -6.80
CA GLN A 84 -1.39 12.33 -6.07
C GLN A 84 -1.93 11.06 -6.71
N TRP A 85 -2.49 10.20 -5.86
CA TRP A 85 -3.11 8.95 -6.25
C TRP A 85 -4.63 9.06 -6.12
N ARG A 86 -5.33 8.45 -7.06
CA ARG A 86 -6.80 8.40 -7.12
C ARG A 86 -7.25 7.00 -7.51
N LEU A 87 -8.35 6.54 -6.93
CA LEU A 87 -9.02 5.35 -7.41
C LEU A 87 -9.74 5.68 -8.72
N LEU A 88 -9.68 4.78 -9.69
CA LEU A 88 -10.51 4.86 -10.89
C LEU A 88 -11.89 4.28 -10.53
N SER A 89 -12.95 5.08 -10.69
CA SER A 89 -14.32 4.58 -10.56
C SER A 89 -14.59 3.63 -11.72
N LEU A 90 -14.93 2.37 -11.40
CA LEU A 90 -15.51 1.42 -12.35
C LEU A 90 -16.92 1.87 -12.77
#